data_AF-A0A950K0R7-F1
#
_entry.id   AF-A0A950K0R7-F1
#
_cell.length_a   1.000
_cell.length_b   1.000
_cell.length_c   1.000
_cell.angle_alpha   90.00
_cell.angle_beta   90.00
_cell.angle_gamma   90.00
#
_symmetry.space_group_name_H-M   'P 1'
#
loop_
_entity.id
_entity.type
_entity.pdbx_description
1 polymer ?
#
loop_
_entity_poly.entity_id
_entity_poly.type
_entity_poly.pdbx_seq_one_letter_code
_entity_poly.pdbx_strand_id
1 'polypeptide(L)' 'MSTHPYLWLGFNAFVLVLLALDLGVFHRRNHTVRVKEALVWTGVWIVLALLFGAGVWWFRGGEIGLQFLTGYLIEKSL' A
#
# COMPACT_ATOMS: atom_id res chain seq x y z
N MET A 1 -21.05 11.79 14.77
CA MET A 1 -19.89 11.12 14.16
C MET A 1 -20.05 9.62 14.33
N SER A 2 -20.66 8.93 13.37
CA SER A 2 -20.74 7.47 13.37
C SER A 2 -19.34 6.93 13.05
N THR A 3 -18.60 6.55 14.08
CA THR A 3 -17.35 5.82 13.92
C THR A 3 -17.69 4.48 13.27
N HIS A 4 -17.07 4.18 12.14
CA HIS A 4 -17.25 2.91 11.43
C HIS A 4 -16.07 2.02 11.82
N PRO A 5 -16.17 1.25 12.93
CA PRO A 5 -15.04 0.49 13.48
C PRO A 5 -14.46 -0.52 12.48
N TYR A 6 -15.28 -1.02 11.56
CA TYR A 6 -14.85 -1.92 10.48
C TYR A 6 -13.77 -1.33 9.57
N LEU A 7 -13.72 -0.01 9.42
CA LEU A 7 -12.71 0.66 8.58
C LEU A 7 -11.39 0.83 9.31
N TRP A 8 -11.45 1.10 10.61
CA TRP A 8 -10.27 1.02 11.47
C TRP A 8 -9.72 -0.41 11.51
N LEU A 9 -10.60 -1.40 11.57
CA LEU A 9 -10.22 -2.81 11.51
C LEU A 9 -9.57 -3.16 10.17
N GLY A 10 -10.16 -2.74 9.05
CA GLY A 10 -9.62 -2.96 7.70
C GLY A 10 -8.28 -2.26 7.47
N PHE A 11 -8.14 -1.00 7.95
CA PHE A 11 -6.88 -0.27 7.90
C PHE A 11 -5.80 -0.97 8.74
N ASN A 12 -6.11 -1.37 9.97
CA ASN A 12 -5.15 -2.08 10.82
C ASN A 12 -4.76 -3.44 10.22
N ALA A 13 -5.71 -4.19 9.67
CA ALA A 13 -5.42 -5.46 8.99
C ALA A 13 -4.48 -5.25 7.80
N PHE A 14 -4.71 -4.21 6.99
CA PHE A 14 -3.82 -3.85 5.89
C PHE A 14 -2.42 -3.47 6.36
N VAL A 15 -2.32 -2.63 7.40
CA VAL A 15 -1.03 -2.25 8.01
C VAL A 15 -0.29 -3.48 8.55
N LEU A 16 -0.98 -4.42 9.19
CA LEU A 16 -0.37 -5.65 9.69
C LEU A 16 0.14 -6.55 8.55
N VAL A 17 -0.59 -6.64 7.44
CA VAL A 17 -0.13 -7.38 6.23
C VAL A 17 1.12 -6.72 5.66
N LEU A 18 1.14 -5.39 5.55
CA LEU A 18 2.32 -4.63 5.13
C LEU A 18 3.51 -4.89 6.06
N LEU A 19 3.30 -4.78 7.37
CA LEU A 19 4.33 -5.00 8.37
C LEU A 19 4.90 -6.43 8.31
N ALA A 20 4.03 -7.42 8.11
CA ALA A 20 4.44 -8.82 7.92
C ALA A 20 5.23 -9.02 6.63
N LEU A 21 4.86 -8.33 5.55
CA LEU A 21 5.58 -8.36 4.28
C LEU A 21 6.95 -7.69 4.40
N ASP A 22 7.04 -6.53 5.05
CA ASP A 22 8.31 -5.85 5.35
C ASP A 22 9.22 -6.75 6.19
N LEU A 23 8.76 -7.20 7.37
CA LEU A 23 9.59 -8.03 8.25
C LEU A 23 9.97 -9.36 7.58
N GLY A 24 9.03 -9.99 6.86
CA GLY A 24 9.23 -11.29 6.24
C GLY A 24 10.13 -11.25 4.99
N VAL A 25 10.06 -10.18 4.20
CA VAL A 25 10.77 -10.10 2.91
C VAL A 25 12.07 -9.28 3.03
N PHE A 26 12.14 -8.23 3.86
CA PHE A 26 13.40 -7.48 4.07
C PHE A 26 14.46 -8.23 4.87
N HIS A 27 14.09 -9.21 5.71
CA HIS A 27 15.08 -9.97 6.48
C HIS A 27 16.01 -10.85 5.63
N ARG A 28 15.81 -10.94 4.30
CA ARG A 28 16.39 -12.05 3.54
C ARG A 28 17.71 -11.79 2.81
N ARG A 29 18.17 -10.58 2.46
CA ARG A 29 19.40 -10.48 1.62
C ARG A 29 20.22 -9.18 1.78
N ASN A 30 21.37 -9.31 2.46
CA ASN A 30 22.59 -8.51 2.23
C ASN A 30 23.21 -8.87 0.87
N HIS A 31 22.58 -8.50 -0.23
CA HIS A 31 23.17 -8.61 -1.56
C HIS A 31 23.00 -7.29 -2.30
N THR A 32 24.03 -6.90 -3.05
CA THR A 32 24.05 -5.69 -3.88
C THR A 32 22.84 -5.70 -4.81
N VAL A 33 21.84 -4.88 -4.46
CA VAL A 33 20.56 -4.80 -5.19
C VAL A 33 20.87 -4.42 -6.64
N ARG A 34 20.72 -5.38 -7.55
CA ARG A 34 20.87 -5.10 -8.98
C ARG A 34 19.68 -4.26 -9.44
N VAL A 35 19.87 -3.43 -10.46
CA VAL A 35 18.80 -2.57 -11.03
C VAL A 35 17.51 -3.35 -11.33
N LYS A 36 17.62 -4.62 -11.73
CA LYS A 36 16.47 -5.52 -11.96
C LYS A 36 15.67 -5.83 -10.68
N GLU A 37 16.32 -6.05 -9.54
CA GLU A 37 15.63 -6.26 -8.26
C GLU A 37 15.00 -4.97 -7.75
N ALA A 38 15.67 -3.83 -7.91
CA ALA A 38 15.10 -2.54 -7.52
C ALA A 38 13.80 -2.22 -8.29
N LEU A 39 13.74 -2.56 -9.59
CA LEU A 39 12.54 -2.44 -10.40
C LEU A 39 11.41 -3.37 -9.95
N VAL A 40 11.72 -4.63 -9.62
CA VAL A 40 10.74 -5.58 -9.10
C VAL A 40 10.15 -5.10 -7.78
N TRP A 41 11.00 -4.64 -6.86
CA TRP A 41 10.56 -4.09 -5.59
C TRP A 41 9.68 -2.86 -5.77
N THR A 42 10.09 -1.92 -6.63
CA THR A 42 9.28 -0.75 -6.98
C THR A 42 7.90 -1.17 -7.52
N GLY A 43 7.87 -2.16 -8.42
CA GLY A 43 6.64 -2.71 -8.96
C GLY A 43 5.73 -3.33 -7.90
N VAL A 44 6.30 -4.10 -6.97
CA VAL A 44 5.56 -4.69 -5.84
C VAL A 44 4.91 -3.60 -4.99
N TRP A 45 5.66 -2.56 -4.63
CA TRP A 45 5.15 -1.43 -3.85
C TRP A 45 4.04 -0.65 -4.57
N ILE A 46 4.17 -0.44 -5.89
CA ILE A 46 3.14 0.21 -6.70
C ILE A 46 1.86 -0.64 -6.77
N VAL A 47 1.98 -1.94 -7.03
CA VAL A 47 0.82 -2.85 -7.08
C VAL A 47 0.10 -2.90 -5.74
N LEU A 48 0.85 -2.89 -4.64
CA LEU A 48 0.30 -2.92 -3.29
C LEU A 48 -0.43 -1.61 -2.95
N ALA A 49 0.10 -0.46 -3.35
CA ALA A 49 -0.59 0.83 -3.24
C ALA A 49 -1.89 0.88 -4.07
N LEU A 50 -1.85 0.33 -5.30
CA LEU A 50 -3.04 0.25 -6.16
C LEU A 50 -4.11 -0.69 -5.59
N LEU A 51 -3.72 -1.84 -5.04
CA LEU A 51 -4.64 -2.78 -4.39
C LEU A 51 -5.30 -2.15 -3.15
N PHE A 52 -4.56 -1.38 -2.37
CA PHE A 52 -5.14 -0.62 -1.26
C PHE A 52 -6.14 0.44 -1.75
N GLY A 53 -5.76 1.23 -2.75
CA GLY A 53 -6.66 2.23 -3.35
C GLY A 53 -7.94 1.60 -3.92
N ALA A 54 -7.83 0.44 -4.57
CA ALA A 54 -8.97 -0.34 -5.06
C ALA A 54 -9.85 -0.88 -3.92
N GLY A 55 -9.24 -1.34 -2.82
CA GLY A 55 -9.96 -1.71 -1.60
C GLY A 55 -10.72 -0.53 -1.00
N VAL A 56 -10.08 0.62 -0.88
CA VAL A 56 -10.71 1.86 -0.42
C VAL A 56 -11.87 2.25 -1.34
N TRP A 57 -11.69 2.21 -2.66
CA TRP A 57 -12.78 2.45 -3.62
C TRP A 57 -13.97 1.52 -3.35
N TRP A 58 -13.74 0.22 -3.19
CA TRP A 58 -14.81 -0.76 -2.98
C TRP A 58 -15.58 -0.52 -1.66
N PHE A 59 -14.90 -0.16 -0.57
CA PHE A 59 -15.52 0.00 0.75
C PHE A 59 -16.05 1.41 1.03
N ARG A 60 -15.54 2.46 0.36
CA ARG A 60 -15.84 3.87 0.65
C ARG A 60 -16.42 4.64 -0.54
N GLY A 61 -16.50 4.02 -1.72
CA GLY A 61 -16.94 4.67 -2.97
C GLY A 61 -15.78 5.31 -3.75
N GLY A 62 -16.02 5.55 -5.04
CA GLY A 62 -14.98 6.00 -5.98
C GLY A 62 -14.36 7.35 -5.67
N GLU A 63 -15.07 8.23 -4.97
CA GLU A 63 -14.58 9.56 -4.62
C GLU A 63 -13.44 9.54 -3.61
N ILE A 64 -13.54 8.69 -2.58
CA ILE A 64 -12.46 8.50 -1.58
C ILE A 64 -11.29 7.70 -2.18
N GLY A 65 -11.57 6.74 -3.06
CA GLY A 65 -10.55 6.02 -3.81
C GLY A 65 -9.73 6.95 -4.73
N LEU A 66 -10.39 7.89 -5.41
CA LEU A 66 -9.73 8.91 -6.22
C LEU A 66 -8.88 9.86 -5.37
N GLN A 67 -9.38 10.34 -4.24
CA GLN A 67 -8.58 11.19 -3.32
C GLN A 67 -7.32 10.48 -2.83
N PHE A 68 -7.39 9.18 -2.52
CA PHE A 68 -6.22 8.38 -2.15
C PHE A 68 -5.21 8.27 -3.31
N LEU A 69 -5.69 7.97 -4.52
CA LEU A 69 -4.82 7.85 -5.69
C LEU A 69 -4.15 9.18 -6.04
N THR A 70 -4.90 10.28 -6.00
CA THR A 70 -4.38 11.62 -6.26
C THR A 70 -3.33 12.02 -5.21
N GLY A 71 -3.58 11.75 -3.93
CA GLY A 71 -2.60 11.98 -2.86
C GLY A 71 -1.31 11.16 -3.07
N TYR A 72 -1.45 9.86 -3.36
CA TYR A 72 -0.32 8.98 -3.63
C TYR A 72 0.53 9.43 -4.83
N LEU A 73 -0.13 9.87 -5.92
CA LEU A 73 0.55 10.39 -7.10
C LEU A 73 1.33 11.69 -6.81
N ILE A 74 0.74 12.60 -6.03
CA ILE A 74 1.40 13.84 -5.62
C ILE A 74 2.65 13.53 -4.79
N GLU A 75 2.53 12.67 -3.77
CA GLU A 75 3.68 12.29 -2.92
C GLU A 75 4.78 11.55 -3.68
N LYS A 76 4.43 10.76 -4.71
CA LYS A 76 5.43 10.10 -5.57
C LYS A 76 6.07 11.03 -6.60
N SER A 77 5.49 12.19 -6.85
CA SER A 77 5.99 13.19 -7.81
C SER A 77 6.91 14.25 -7.19
N LEU A 78 6.88 14.37 -5.85
CA LEU A 78 7.71 15.27 -5.06
C LEU A 78 9.09 14.64 -4.78
#